data_AF-A0AAD5IMP7-F1
#
_entry.id   AF-A0AAD5IMP7-F1
#
_cell.length_a   1.000
_cell.length_b   1.000
_cell.length_c   1.000
_cell.angle_alpha   90.00
_cell.angle_beta   90.00
_cell.angle_gamma   90.00
#
_symmetry.space_group_name_H-M   'P 1'
#
loop_
_entity.id
_entity.type
_entity.pdbx_description
1 polymer ?
#
loop_
_entity_poly.entity_id
_entity_poly.type
_entity_poly.pdbx_seq_one_letter_code
_entity_poly.pdbx_strand_id
1 'polypeptide(L)'
;MLPTFGALVRRKIPVTNLYPICLCKIESILHSLWGCRVLKELRNFWFPKLVDNHKGKPHFFAFVLDCAGRLNSIELGLLCVCLWKVWAIRNSTVHELTVVKGLNVVEWASFFLDEFLQVGIRIKLPAVSPPNRPVWIPLDLGFYKINYDAAVNGAGSMVGFGVVIRDEKGLVMAASSQAIEASFYPQVAETGAIFRGL
;
A
#
# COMPACT_ATOMS: atom_id res chain seq x y z
N MET A 1 -2.75 -5.25 0.04
CA MET A 1 -3.71 -5.16 -1.10
C MET A 1 -4.45 -3.84 -0.97
N LEU A 2 -4.51 -3.00 -2.02
CA LEU A 2 -5.12 -1.67 -1.94
C LEU A 2 -6.65 -1.75 -1.72
N PRO A 3 -7.24 -0.92 -0.85
CA PRO A 3 -8.68 -0.95 -0.53
C PRO A 3 -9.52 -0.31 -1.65
N THR A 4 -9.68 -1.02 -2.77
CA THR A 4 -10.61 -0.60 -3.82
C THR A 4 -12.06 -0.94 -3.44
N PHE A 5 -13.03 -0.19 -3.94
CA PHE A 5 -14.45 -0.48 -3.77
C PHE A 5 -14.82 -1.89 -4.26
N GLY A 6 -14.25 -2.34 -5.38
CA GLY A 6 -14.42 -3.74 -5.81
C GLY A 6 -13.94 -4.75 -4.76
N ALA A 7 -12.89 -4.44 -3.99
CA ALA A 7 -12.43 -5.29 -2.88
C ALA A 7 -13.34 -5.19 -1.65
N LEU A 8 -13.89 -4.01 -1.36
CA LEU A 8 -14.84 -3.81 -0.25
C LEU A 8 -16.17 -4.54 -0.51
N VAL A 9 -16.69 -4.49 -1.73
CA VAL A 9 -17.90 -5.24 -2.12
C VAL A 9 -17.69 -6.75 -1.99
N ARG A 10 -16.52 -7.28 -2.38
CA ARG A 10 -16.17 -8.69 -2.16
C ARG A 10 -16.15 -9.07 -0.66
N ARG A 11 -15.92 -8.10 0.22
CA ARG A 11 -15.99 -8.25 1.68
C ARG A 11 -17.37 -7.94 2.26
N LYS A 12 -18.41 -7.84 1.42
CA LYS A 12 -19.81 -7.56 1.80
C LYS A 12 -20.01 -6.20 2.49
N ILE A 13 -19.11 -5.25 2.24
CA ILE A 13 -19.28 -3.87 2.73
C ILE A 13 -20.22 -3.12 1.76
N PRO A 14 -21.26 -2.42 2.25
CA PRO A 14 -22.27 -1.78 1.41
C PRO A 14 -21.73 -0.48 0.78
N VAL A 15 -20.97 -0.63 -0.30
CA VAL A 15 -20.47 0.47 -1.13
C VAL A 15 -20.78 0.20 -2.61
N THR A 16 -20.79 1.25 -3.44
CA THR A 16 -20.82 1.08 -4.89
C THR A 16 -19.60 0.26 -5.34
N ASN A 17 -19.73 -0.56 -6.38
CA ASN A 17 -18.60 -1.28 -6.96
C ASN A 17 -17.86 -0.45 -8.04
N LEU A 18 -18.41 0.70 -8.44
CA LEU A 18 -17.88 1.53 -9.52
C LEU A 18 -16.70 2.37 -9.05
N TYR A 19 -15.76 2.64 -9.96
CA TYR A 19 -14.66 3.55 -9.69
C TYR A 19 -15.16 4.98 -9.46
N PRO A 20 -14.92 5.58 -8.28
CA PRO A 20 -15.52 6.86 -7.88
C PRO A 20 -15.18 8.05 -8.80
N ILE A 21 -14.06 7.98 -9.54
CA ILE A 21 -13.64 9.07 -10.41
C ILE A 21 -14.28 8.97 -11.81
N CYS A 22 -14.33 7.77 -12.42
CA CYS A 22 -14.84 7.64 -13.80
C CYS A 22 -16.29 7.19 -13.88
N LEU A 23 -16.80 6.53 -12.82
CA LEU A 23 -18.15 5.98 -12.70
C LEU A 23 -18.58 5.01 -13.82
N CYS A 24 -17.63 4.50 -14.64
CA CYS A 24 -17.93 3.72 -15.84
C CYS A 24 -17.60 2.23 -15.73
N LYS A 25 -16.74 1.82 -14.79
CA LYS A 25 -16.29 0.43 -14.63
C LYS A 25 -16.14 0.07 -13.15
N ILE A 26 -16.24 -1.22 -12.86
CA ILE A 26 -15.95 -1.77 -11.53
C ILE A 26 -14.51 -1.44 -11.13
N GLU A 27 -14.33 -0.99 -9.89
CA GLU A 27 -13.03 -0.59 -9.38
C GLU A 27 -12.12 -1.81 -9.11
N SER A 28 -11.20 -2.05 -10.03
CA SER A 28 -10.01 -2.88 -9.80
C SER A 28 -8.78 -2.01 -9.58
N ILE A 29 -7.74 -2.56 -8.94
CA ILE A 29 -6.47 -1.86 -8.73
C ILE A 29 -5.89 -1.37 -10.06
N LEU A 30 -5.91 -2.23 -11.09
CA LEU A 30 -5.40 -1.87 -12.41
C LEU A 30 -6.24 -0.76 -13.06
N HIS A 31 -7.56 -0.79 -12.92
CA HIS A 31 -8.42 0.26 -13.46
C HIS A 31 -8.22 1.60 -12.73
N SER A 32 -8.17 1.59 -11.40
CA SER A 32 -8.02 2.82 -10.60
C SER A 32 -6.68 3.49 -10.81
N LEU A 33 -5.60 2.71 -10.96
CA LEU A 33 -4.24 3.26 -11.06
C LEU A 33 -3.76 3.52 -12.49
N TRP A 34 -4.26 2.77 -13.48
CA TRP A 34 -3.73 2.86 -14.84
C TRP A 34 -4.81 2.82 -15.92
N GLY A 35 -5.68 1.80 -15.91
CA GLY A 35 -6.59 1.51 -17.03
C GLY A 35 -7.78 2.44 -17.19
N CYS A 36 -7.95 3.44 -16.32
CA CYS A 36 -9.04 4.41 -16.41
C CYS A 36 -8.86 5.37 -17.60
N ARG A 37 -9.96 5.71 -18.28
CA ARG A 37 -9.96 6.69 -19.39
C ARG A 37 -9.49 8.08 -18.97
N VAL A 38 -9.73 8.46 -17.71
CA VAL A 38 -9.33 9.76 -17.14
C VAL A 38 -7.80 9.90 -17.12
N LEU A 39 -7.08 8.77 -17.06
CA LEU A 39 -5.61 8.75 -17.06
C LEU A 39 -5.02 8.65 -18.49
N LYS A 40 -5.84 8.78 -19.55
CA LYS A 40 -5.38 8.58 -20.94
C LYS A 40 -4.28 9.56 -21.34
N GLU A 41 -4.40 10.83 -20.98
CA GLU A 41 -3.40 11.84 -21.32
C GLU A 41 -2.07 11.57 -20.60
N LEU A 42 -2.13 11.21 -19.31
CA LEU A 42 -0.97 10.77 -18.54
C LEU A 42 -0.22 9.64 -19.25
N ARG A 43 -0.92 8.60 -19.69
CA ARG A 43 -0.29 7.45 -20.38
C ARG A 43 0.32 7.84 -21.72
N ASN A 44 -0.46 8.52 -22.55
CA ASN A 44 -0.08 8.78 -23.93
C ASN A 44 1.09 9.77 -24.04
N PHE A 45 1.12 10.78 -23.18
CA PHE A 45 2.13 11.84 -23.26
C PHE A 45 3.41 11.47 -22.50
N TRP A 46 3.28 10.90 -21.30
CA TRP A 46 4.42 10.70 -20.40
C TRP A 46 4.99 9.29 -20.38
N PHE A 47 4.21 8.30 -20.86
CA PHE A 47 4.65 6.90 -20.93
C PHE A 47 4.41 6.31 -22.33
N PRO A 48 5.04 6.86 -23.39
CA PRO A 48 4.83 6.40 -24.77
C PRO A 48 5.17 4.91 -24.97
N LYS A 49 6.08 4.36 -24.15
CA LYS A 49 6.44 2.93 -24.15
C LYS A 49 5.32 2.00 -23.62
N LEU A 50 4.27 2.56 -23.02
CA LEU A 50 3.14 1.85 -22.38
C LEU A 50 1.77 2.19 -23.02
N VAL A 51 1.76 2.67 -24.27
CA VAL A 51 0.56 3.15 -24.99
C VAL A 51 -0.44 2.03 -25.30
N ASP A 52 0.01 0.77 -25.31
CA ASP A 52 -0.87 -0.40 -25.44
C ASP A 52 -1.91 -0.51 -24.31
N ASN A 53 -1.78 0.32 -23.25
CA ASN A 53 -2.65 0.37 -22.08
C ASN A 53 -2.81 -1.01 -21.42
N HIS A 54 -1.80 -1.88 -21.63
CA HIS A 54 -1.78 -3.27 -21.20
C HIS A 54 -3.10 -4.02 -21.49
N LYS A 55 -3.66 -3.81 -22.69
CA LYS A 55 -4.76 -4.64 -23.22
C LYS A 55 -4.36 -6.12 -23.10
N GLY A 56 -5.07 -6.86 -22.26
CA GLY A 56 -4.86 -8.30 -22.06
C GLY A 56 -4.15 -8.73 -20.77
N LYS A 57 -3.68 -7.80 -19.91
CA LYS A 57 -3.14 -8.17 -18.59
C LYS A 57 -4.27 -8.31 -17.55
N PRO A 58 -4.37 -9.45 -16.83
CA PRO A 58 -5.52 -9.72 -15.95
C PRO A 58 -5.48 -8.96 -14.61
N HIS A 59 -4.31 -8.55 -14.10
CA HIS A 59 -4.17 -7.92 -12.79
C HIS A 59 -2.90 -7.05 -12.65
N PHE A 60 -2.88 -6.19 -11.64
CA PHE A 60 -1.90 -5.12 -11.43
C PHE A 60 -0.44 -5.60 -11.35
N PHE A 61 -0.16 -6.75 -10.75
CA PHE A 61 1.23 -7.26 -10.67
C PHE A 61 1.82 -7.62 -12.04
N ALA A 62 1.01 -8.23 -12.91
CA ALA A 62 1.43 -8.54 -14.28
C ALA A 62 1.70 -7.26 -15.10
N PHE A 63 1.02 -6.15 -14.76
CA PHE A 63 1.31 -4.83 -15.30
C PHE A 63 2.66 -4.30 -14.81
N VAL A 64 2.92 -4.29 -13.51
CA VAL A 64 4.19 -3.78 -12.95
C VAL A 64 5.40 -4.55 -13.48
N LEU A 65 5.31 -5.87 -13.60
CA LEU A 65 6.39 -6.71 -14.15
C LEU A 65 6.68 -6.39 -15.62
N ASP A 66 5.64 -6.17 -16.43
CA ASP A 66 5.79 -5.77 -17.83
C ASP A 66 6.40 -4.37 -17.95
N CYS A 67 6.01 -3.43 -17.10
CA CYS A 67 6.63 -2.10 -17.03
C CYS A 67 8.12 -2.19 -16.68
N ALA A 68 8.49 -3.02 -15.69
CA ALA A 68 9.88 -3.20 -15.27
C ALA A 68 10.79 -3.77 -16.38
N GLY A 69 10.22 -4.51 -17.33
CA GLY A 69 10.95 -5.00 -18.51
C GLY A 69 11.08 -3.98 -19.65
N ARG A 70 10.28 -2.90 -19.65
CA ARG A 70 10.23 -1.90 -20.74
C ARG A 70 10.79 -0.54 -20.36
N LEU A 71 10.78 -0.20 -19.07
CA LEU A 71 11.20 1.09 -18.55
C LEU A 71 12.57 0.98 -17.88
N ASN A 72 13.38 2.02 -18.00
CA ASN A 72 14.59 2.15 -17.19
C ASN A 72 14.23 2.50 -15.73
N SER A 73 15.22 2.50 -14.83
CA SER A 73 15.01 2.74 -13.39
C SER A 73 14.38 4.11 -13.08
N ILE A 74 14.74 5.16 -13.83
CA ILE A 74 14.19 6.52 -13.63
C ILE A 74 12.75 6.59 -14.12
N GLU A 75 12.48 6.06 -15.31
CA GLU A 75 11.12 5.98 -15.88
C GLU A 75 10.19 5.14 -15.00
N LEU A 76 10.69 4.02 -14.47
CA LEU A 76 9.95 3.15 -13.55
C LEU A 76 9.71 3.86 -12.21
N GLY A 77 10.69 4.60 -11.71
CA GLY A 77 10.54 5.45 -10.52
C GLY A 77 9.45 6.51 -10.71
N LEU A 78 9.46 7.21 -11.84
CA LEU A 78 8.43 8.20 -12.19
C LEU A 78 7.05 7.55 -12.28
N LEU A 79 6.95 6.37 -12.91
CA LEU A 79 5.70 5.59 -12.96
C LEU A 79 5.20 5.27 -11.56
N CYS A 80 6.05 4.77 -10.66
CA CYS A 80 5.68 4.45 -9.29
C CYS A 80 5.13 5.67 -8.53
N VAL A 81 5.80 6.83 -8.65
CA VAL A 81 5.34 8.09 -8.02
C VAL A 81 3.99 8.53 -8.62
N CYS A 82 3.80 8.40 -9.93
CA CYS A 82 2.53 8.71 -10.59
C CYS A 82 1.40 7.80 -10.09
N LEU A 83 1.62 6.49 -10.03
CA LEU A 83 0.62 5.53 -9.54
C LEU A 83 0.24 5.82 -8.09
N TRP A 84 1.23 6.13 -7.24
CA TRP A 84 1.00 6.52 -5.86
C TRP A 84 0.21 7.83 -5.76
N LYS A 85 0.56 8.86 -6.54
CA LYS A 85 -0.16 10.13 -6.55
C LYS A 85 -1.62 9.94 -7.02
N VAL A 86 -1.85 9.15 -8.08
CA VAL A 86 -3.19 8.79 -8.55
C VAL A 86 -4.00 8.11 -7.44
N TRP A 87 -3.38 7.18 -6.72
CA TRP A 87 -4.01 6.54 -5.57
C TRP A 87 -4.37 7.54 -4.46
N ALA A 88 -3.45 8.46 -4.13
CA ALA A 88 -3.68 9.49 -3.13
C ALA A 88 -4.86 10.41 -3.51
N ILE A 89 -4.94 10.83 -4.78
CA ILE A 89 -6.05 11.64 -5.30
C ILE A 89 -7.37 10.88 -5.15
N ARG A 90 -7.39 9.62 -5.57
CA ARG A 90 -8.58 8.76 -5.40
C ARG A 90 -9.01 8.70 -3.94
N ASN A 91 -8.08 8.51 -3.01
CA ASN A 91 -8.40 8.43 -1.58
C ASN A 91 -8.95 9.74 -1.04
N SER A 92 -8.37 10.87 -1.42
CA SER A 92 -8.87 12.19 -1.04
C SER A 92 -10.28 12.43 -1.62
N THR A 93 -10.55 12.03 -2.87
CA THR A 93 -11.91 12.09 -3.44
C THR A 93 -12.93 11.23 -2.67
N VAL A 94 -12.52 10.05 -2.20
CA VAL A 94 -13.42 9.14 -1.48
C VAL A 94 -13.66 9.56 -0.03
N HIS A 95 -12.62 10.02 0.66
CA HIS A 95 -12.65 10.24 2.11
C HIS A 95 -12.79 11.71 2.50
N GLU A 96 -12.31 12.63 1.68
CA GLU A 96 -12.25 14.07 1.96
C GLU A 96 -13.20 14.88 1.05
N LEU A 97 -13.92 14.20 0.14
CA LEU A 97 -14.85 14.80 -0.84
C LEU A 97 -14.22 15.91 -1.68
N THR A 98 -12.89 15.87 -1.85
CA THR A 98 -12.16 16.86 -2.63
C THR A 98 -12.24 16.52 -4.13
N VAL A 99 -12.58 17.53 -4.92
CA VAL A 99 -12.50 17.46 -6.38
C VAL A 99 -11.19 18.10 -6.80
N VAL A 100 -10.16 17.28 -7.01
CA VAL A 100 -8.89 17.78 -7.57
C VAL A 100 -9.12 18.13 -9.05
N LYS A 101 -9.30 19.42 -9.34
CA LYS A 101 -9.38 19.95 -10.71
C LYS A 101 -7.97 20.13 -11.27
N GLY A 102 -7.72 19.61 -12.47
CA GLY A 102 -6.46 19.82 -13.20
C GLY A 102 -5.31 18.99 -12.61
N LEU A 103 -5.07 17.82 -13.20
CA LEU A 103 -4.07 16.88 -12.72
C LEU A 103 -2.82 16.94 -13.57
N ASN A 104 -1.88 17.82 -13.26
CA ASN A 104 -0.51 17.66 -13.77
C ASN A 104 0.28 16.69 -12.87
N VAL A 105 -0.26 15.46 -12.73
CA VAL A 105 0.31 14.39 -11.87
C VAL A 105 1.77 14.17 -12.19
N VAL A 106 2.13 14.22 -13.47
CA VAL A 106 3.48 13.88 -13.90
C VAL A 106 4.47 15.01 -13.69
N GLU A 107 4.05 16.27 -13.89
CA GLU A 107 4.87 17.42 -13.51
C GLU A 107 5.17 17.40 -12.01
N TRP A 108 4.14 17.18 -11.18
CA TRP A 108 4.30 17.01 -9.75
C TRP A 108 5.21 15.82 -9.40
N ALA A 109 4.99 14.68 -10.05
CA ALA A 109 5.78 13.47 -9.80
C ALA A 109 7.24 13.62 -10.24
N SER A 110 7.50 14.39 -11.30
CA SER A 110 8.84 14.69 -11.79
C SER A 110 9.58 15.59 -10.79
N PHE A 111 8.93 16.65 -10.31
CA PHE A 111 9.48 17.51 -9.26
C PHE A 111 9.76 16.73 -7.97
N PHE A 112 8.80 15.92 -7.53
CA PHE A 112 8.95 15.08 -6.34
C PHE A 112 10.10 14.09 -6.47
N LEU A 113 10.22 13.43 -7.64
CA LEU A 113 11.28 12.46 -7.88
C LEU A 113 12.66 13.14 -7.96
N ASP A 114 12.75 14.30 -8.61
CA ASP A 114 13.98 15.09 -8.67
C ASP A 114 14.42 15.53 -7.28
N GLU A 115 13.51 16.10 -6.47
CA GLU A 115 13.78 16.46 -5.07
C GLU A 115 14.26 15.26 -4.26
N PHE A 116 13.58 14.11 -4.38
CA PHE A 116 13.95 12.88 -3.70
C PHE A 116 15.36 12.39 -4.09
N LEU A 117 15.67 12.39 -5.39
CA LEU A 117 16.99 11.96 -5.89
C LEU A 117 18.09 12.95 -5.47
N GLN A 118 17.83 14.25 -5.50
CA GLN A 118 18.77 15.26 -5.05
C GLN A 118 19.07 15.15 -3.55
N VAL A 119 18.06 14.89 -2.72
CA VAL A 119 18.26 14.61 -1.28
C VAL A 119 19.06 13.33 -1.09
N GLY A 120 18.78 12.27 -1.86
CA GLY A 120 19.58 11.04 -1.84
C GLY A 120 21.06 11.24 -2.19
N ILE A 121 21.38 12.20 -3.07
CA ILE A 121 22.76 12.58 -3.43
C ILE A 121 23.40 13.47 -2.35
N ARG A 122 22.64 14.39 -1.75
CA ARG A 122 23.11 15.28 -0.67
C ARG A 122 23.33 14.53 0.65
N ILE A 123 22.59 13.44 0.88
CA ILE A 123 22.81 12.49 1.98
C ILE A 123 23.76 11.37 1.49
N LYS A 124 24.88 11.74 0.86
CA LYS A 124 26.11 10.97 1.05
C LYS A 124 26.66 11.31 2.42
N LEU A 125 25.92 10.90 3.46
CA LEU A 125 26.53 10.78 4.78
C LEU A 125 27.75 9.86 4.58
N PRO A 126 28.95 10.20 5.12
CA PRO A 126 30.02 9.21 5.17
C PRO A 126 29.40 7.93 5.72
N ALA A 127 29.63 6.78 5.09
CA ALA A 127 28.97 5.53 5.41
C ALA A 127 28.97 5.31 6.93
N VAL A 128 27.93 5.79 7.60
CA VAL A 128 27.69 5.54 9.01
C VAL A 128 27.25 4.10 8.94
N SER A 129 28.09 3.22 9.48
CA SER A 129 27.69 1.86 9.79
C SER A 129 26.24 1.92 10.25
N PRO A 130 25.31 1.21 9.57
CA PRO A 130 23.88 1.39 9.79
C PRO A 130 23.64 1.41 11.29
N PRO A 131 23.05 2.49 11.86
CA PRO A 131 22.91 2.63 13.30
C PRO A 131 22.24 1.35 13.76
N ASN A 132 22.92 0.58 14.63
CA ASN A 132 22.62 -0.81 15.00
C ASN A 132 21.11 -1.07 15.02
N ARG A 133 20.52 -1.30 13.84
CA ARG A 133 19.08 -1.44 13.72
C ARG A 133 18.86 -2.82 14.29
N PRO A 134 17.93 -3.01 15.24
CA PRO A 134 17.63 -4.35 15.72
C PRO A 134 17.20 -5.17 14.49
N VAL A 135 18.14 -5.95 13.96
CA VAL A 135 17.88 -6.89 12.89
C VAL A 135 17.08 -7.99 13.56
N TRP A 136 16.00 -8.42 12.91
CA TRP A 136 15.24 -9.54 13.41
C TRP A 136 16.18 -10.75 13.48
N ILE A 137 16.44 -11.24 14.68
CA ILE A 137 17.23 -12.46 14.92
C ILE A 137 16.23 -13.58 15.24
N PRO A 138 16.30 -14.73 14.52
CA PRO A 138 15.56 -15.93 14.91
C PRO A 138 16.04 -16.43 16.28
N LEU A 139 15.13 -17.00 17.08
CA LEU A 139 15.47 -17.54 18.39
C LEU A 139 16.26 -18.86 18.27
N ASP A 140 16.90 -19.28 19.36
CA ASP A 140 17.56 -20.58 19.46
C ASP A 140 16.60 -21.74 19.18
N LEU A 141 17.16 -22.87 18.74
CA LEU A 141 16.41 -24.09 18.43
C LEU A 141 15.50 -24.51 19.59
N GLY A 142 14.22 -24.75 19.31
CA GLY A 142 13.23 -25.18 20.32
C GLY A 142 12.41 -24.05 20.93
N PHE A 143 12.64 -22.79 20.54
CA PHE A 143 11.82 -21.65 20.95
C PHE A 143 10.95 -21.11 19.82
N TYR A 144 9.77 -20.63 20.18
CA TYR A 144 8.87 -19.94 19.27
C TYR A 144 8.86 -18.43 19.54
N LYS A 145 8.78 -17.63 18.47
CA LYS A 145 8.68 -16.17 18.55
C LYS A 145 7.25 -15.72 18.28
N ILE A 146 6.64 -15.08 19.27
CA ILE A 146 5.32 -14.47 19.17
C ILE A 146 5.49 -13.00 18.78
N ASN A 147 4.87 -12.60 17.67
CA ASN A 147 4.73 -11.20 17.29
C ASN A 147 3.25 -10.85 17.42
N TYR A 148 2.95 -9.76 18.11
CA TYR A 148 1.58 -9.36 18.40
C TYR A 148 1.42 -7.85 18.13
N ASP A 149 0.19 -7.44 17.90
CA ASP A 149 -0.21 -6.04 17.71
C ASP A 149 -1.66 -5.89 18.14
N ALA A 150 -2.04 -4.71 18.62
CA ALA A 150 -3.43 -4.41 18.93
C ALA A 150 -3.87 -3.07 18.33
N ALA A 151 -5.07 -3.07 17.75
CA ALA A 151 -5.68 -1.88 17.17
C ALA A 151 -6.93 -1.52 17.95
N VAL A 152 -6.96 -0.31 18.52
CA VAL A 152 -8.16 0.26 19.13
C VAL A 152 -8.87 1.12 18.09
N ASN A 153 -10.19 0.96 17.92
CA ASN A 153 -10.95 1.82 17.02
C ASN A 153 -11.01 3.27 17.54
N GLY A 154 -11.15 4.26 16.66
CA GLY A 154 -11.14 5.68 17.06
C GLY A 154 -12.28 6.09 18.00
N ALA A 155 -13.34 5.28 18.08
CA ALA A 155 -14.46 5.46 19.02
C ALA A 155 -14.22 4.79 20.39
N GLY A 156 -13.15 4.00 20.55
CA GLY A 156 -12.79 3.31 21.79
C GLY A 156 -13.72 2.18 22.21
N SER A 157 -14.54 1.63 21.31
CA SER A 157 -15.54 0.59 21.59
C SER A 157 -15.15 -0.81 21.11
N MET A 158 -14.12 -0.92 20.27
CA MET A 158 -13.64 -2.20 19.77
C MET A 158 -12.12 -2.26 19.78
N VAL A 159 -11.61 -3.44 20.12
CA VAL A 159 -10.19 -3.76 20.08
C VAL A 159 -9.97 -4.97 19.20
N GLY A 160 -9.14 -4.80 18.18
CA GLY A 160 -8.60 -5.88 17.36
C GLY A 160 -7.25 -6.34 17.92
N PHE A 161 -7.04 -7.64 17.95
CA PHE A 161 -5.76 -8.26 18.26
C PHE A 161 -5.26 -9.05 17.05
N GLY A 162 -3.96 -8.98 16.78
CA GLY A 162 -3.27 -9.81 15.81
C GLY A 162 -2.10 -10.51 16.47
N VAL A 163 -1.93 -11.80 16.21
CA VAL A 163 -0.79 -12.59 16.69
C VAL A 163 -0.26 -13.48 15.58
N VAL A 164 1.07 -13.58 15.46
CA VAL A 164 1.78 -14.53 14.59
C VAL A 164 2.91 -15.19 15.37
N ILE A 165 2.87 -16.52 15.43
CA ILE A 165 3.89 -17.37 16.06
C ILE A 165 4.78 -17.95 14.96
N ARG A 166 6.11 -17.80 15.14
CA ARG A 166 7.11 -18.31 14.19
C ARG A 166 8.10 -19.25 14.87
N ASP A 167 8.61 -20.23 14.13
CA ASP A 167 9.72 -21.09 14.56
C ASP A 167 11.09 -20.39 14.42
N GLU A 168 12.16 -21.12 14.74
CA GLU A 168 13.55 -20.67 14.61
C GLU A 168 13.97 -20.41 13.16
N LYS A 169 13.25 -20.93 12.17
CA LYS A 169 13.48 -20.67 10.74
C LYS A 169 12.67 -19.47 10.22
N GLY A 170 11.88 -18.85 11.08
CA GLY A 170 10.97 -17.76 10.73
C GLY A 170 9.71 -18.22 10.00
N LEU A 171 9.45 -19.53 9.93
CA LEU A 171 8.22 -20.10 9.37
C LEU A 171 7.06 -19.84 10.33
N VAL A 172 5.90 -19.51 9.78
CA VAL A 172 4.69 -19.26 10.57
C VAL A 172 4.10 -20.59 11.03
N MET A 173 4.03 -20.79 12.34
CA MET A 173 3.48 -21.99 12.97
C MET A 173 2.01 -21.83 13.34
N ALA A 174 1.63 -20.62 13.75
CA ALA A 174 0.25 -20.26 14.05
C ALA A 174 0.02 -18.76 13.84
N ALA A 175 -1.23 -18.39 13.59
CA ALA A 175 -1.66 -17.00 13.54
C ALA A 175 -3.11 -16.88 14.04
N SER A 176 -3.41 -15.76 14.69
CA SER A 176 -4.73 -15.47 15.27
C SER A 176 -5.08 -14.01 15.02
N SER A 177 -6.36 -13.77 14.72
CA SER A 177 -6.92 -12.42 14.67
C SER A 177 -8.30 -12.43 15.31
N GLN A 178 -8.51 -11.55 16.28
CA GLN A 178 -9.74 -11.49 17.06
C GLN A 178 -10.15 -10.03 17.23
N ALA A 179 -11.45 -9.78 17.26
CA ALA A 179 -12.01 -8.50 17.64
C ALA A 179 -12.94 -8.71 18.83
N ILE A 180 -12.83 -7.84 19.83
CA ILE A 180 -13.74 -7.82 20.98
C ILE A 180 -14.35 -6.44 21.13
N GLU A 181 -15.55 -6.39 21.67
CA GLU A 181 -16.16 -5.16 22.16
C GLU A 181 -15.57 -4.86 23.53
N ALA A 182 -14.68 -3.87 23.58
CA ALA A 182 -13.97 -3.45 24.78
C ALA A 182 -13.45 -2.03 24.59
N SER A 183 -13.27 -1.32 25.71
CA SER A 183 -12.64 -0.01 25.75
C SER A 183 -11.31 -0.10 26.47
N PHE A 184 -10.24 -0.29 25.70
CA PHE A 184 -8.88 -0.38 26.23
C PHE A 184 -8.05 0.84 25.84
N TYR A 185 -7.22 1.29 26.76
CA TYR A 185 -6.07 2.11 26.39
C TYR A 185 -5.14 1.29 25.48
N PRO A 186 -4.48 1.90 24.49
CA PRO A 186 -3.60 1.18 23.56
C PRO A 186 -2.60 0.25 24.25
N GLN A 187 -2.01 0.67 25.36
CA GLN A 187 -1.04 -0.13 26.13
C GLN A 187 -1.65 -1.42 26.72
N VAL A 188 -2.92 -1.35 27.15
CA VAL A 188 -3.67 -2.51 27.67
C VAL A 188 -4.07 -3.43 26.52
N ALA A 189 -4.43 -2.85 25.36
CA ALA A 189 -4.72 -3.61 24.15
C ALA A 189 -3.50 -4.41 23.69
N GLU A 190 -2.31 -3.79 23.64
CA GLU A 190 -1.06 -4.47 23.28
C GLU A 190 -0.75 -5.64 24.22
N THR A 191 -0.92 -5.44 25.53
CA THR A 191 -0.70 -6.52 26.52
C THR A 191 -1.73 -7.65 26.35
N GLY A 192 -2.98 -7.29 26.03
CA GLY A 192 -4.04 -8.27 25.73
C GLY A 192 -3.74 -9.13 24.50
N ALA A 193 -3.01 -8.61 23.52
CA ALA A 193 -2.59 -9.37 22.35
C ALA A 193 -1.55 -10.45 22.72
N ILE A 194 -0.65 -10.18 23.68
CA ILE A 194 0.30 -11.18 24.21
C ILE A 194 -0.44 -12.36 24.81
N PHE A 195 -1.38 -12.09 25.72
CA PHE A 195 -2.13 -13.13 26.43
C PHE A 195 -2.88 -14.05 25.46
N ARG A 196 -3.39 -13.49 24.36
CA ARG A 196 -4.10 -14.27 23.32
C ARG A 196 -3.16 -15.04 22.38
N GLY A 197 -1.86 -14.82 22.49
CA GLY A 197 -0.82 -15.52 21.74
C GLY A 197 -0.13 -16.64 22.50
N LEU A 198 -0.34 -16.72 23.81
CA LEU A 198 0.06 -17.83 24.68
C LEU A 198 -1.01 -18.92 24.70
#